data_AF-A0A084QMH6-F1
#
_entry.id   AF-A0A084QMH6-F1
#
_cell.length_a   1.000
_cell.length_b   1.000
_cell.length_c   1.000
_cell.angle_alpha   90.00
_cell.angle_beta   90.00
_cell.angle_gamma   90.00
#
_symmetry.space_group_name_H-M   'P 1'
#
loop_
_entity.id
_entity.type
_entity.pdbx_description
1 polymer ?
#
loop_
_entity_poly.entity_id
_entity_poly.type
_entity_poly.pdbx_seq_one_letter_code
_entity_poly.pdbx_strand_id
1 'polypeptide(L)'
;MKPTYLFDDVDVLINRNSLRKLLDLCAGRRQESFRINLYTVANTLIVEMGEETTYKILHGSSQGGYGHNFEAAITAPWQGMEGSVAHDRVLQYELGGLRCAVRFEVDAYIDDMAASPASGMESLVDSFDALQMQPPATSTASDVHRAVHVIPHGKLTEQSQSAEIKSWSKPKSTSTVIPQMWFGRTPWLVKGHHDNGTFYKIDVENAGENFARWESQERNQCALRKMSSLLKQLRDVVRGTESKAGIAVYLRHGEGSALQVFATNSTRKTLPDNIVARFWSKGHAMPQG
;
A
#
# COMPACT_ATOMS: atom_id res chain seq x y z
N MET A 1 3.08 17.08 -7.34
CA MET A 1 1.92 16.30 -7.83
C MET A 1 1.61 16.70 -9.28
N LYS A 2 1.09 15.80 -10.13
CA LYS A 2 0.70 16.08 -11.53
C LYS A 2 -0.82 15.98 -11.69
N PRO A 3 -1.60 17.03 -11.38
CA PRO A 3 -3.07 16.97 -11.31
C PRO A 3 -3.77 16.85 -12.67
N THR A 4 -3.01 16.91 -13.77
CA THR A 4 -3.47 16.78 -15.15
C THR A 4 -2.97 15.51 -15.83
N TYR A 5 -2.37 14.59 -15.06
CA TYR A 5 -1.87 13.32 -15.60
C TYR A 5 -3.03 12.45 -16.12
N LEU A 6 -2.92 12.00 -17.37
CA LEU A 6 -3.89 11.12 -17.99
C LEU A 6 -3.50 9.65 -17.78
N PHE A 7 -4.49 8.83 -17.46
CA PHE A 7 -4.33 7.40 -17.17
C PHE A 7 -4.58 6.50 -18.38
N ASP A 8 -4.80 7.08 -19.57
CA ASP A 8 -4.94 6.35 -20.85
C ASP A 8 -3.79 5.36 -21.10
N ASP A 9 -2.64 5.71 -20.56
CA ASP A 9 -1.38 5.00 -20.69
C ASP A 9 -1.04 4.11 -19.48
N VAL A 10 -1.94 3.97 -18.51
CA VAL A 10 -1.73 3.08 -17.37
C VAL A 10 -2.45 1.77 -17.63
N ASP A 11 -1.72 0.66 -17.57
CA ASP A 11 -2.31 -0.67 -17.73
C ASP A 11 -2.99 -1.16 -16.45
N VAL A 12 -2.39 -0.86 -15.29
CA VAL A 12 -2.86 -1.30 -13.98
C VAL A 12 -2.74 -0.19 -12.94
N LEU A 13 -3.85 0.15 -12.29
CA LEU A 13 -3.93 0.97 -11.09
C LEU A 13 -4.17 0.04 -9.89
N ILE A 14 -3.23 -0.01 -8.95
CA ILE A 14 -3.23 -0.99 -7.86
C ILE A 14 -2.54 -0.43 -6.62
N ASN A 15 -2.81 -0.98 -5.44
CA ASN A 15 -2.05 -0.66 -4.24
C ASN A 15 -1.00 -1.74 -3.92
N ARG A 16 0.04 -1.35 -3.18
CA ARG A 16 1.15 -2.24 -2.79
C ARG A 16 0.69 -3.47 -2.00
N ASN A 17 -0.34 -3.36 -1.16
CA ASN A 17 -0.87 -4.51 -0.43
C ASN A 17 -1.45 -5.58 -1.37
N SER A 18 -2.18 -5.17 -2.41
CA SER A 18 -2.72 -6.07 -3.44
C SER A 18 -1.61 -6.79 -4.18
N LEU A 19 -0.56 -6.07 -4.58
CA LEU A 19 0.61 -6.68 -5.22
C LEU A 19 1.29 -7.72 -4.33
N ARG A 20 1.40 -7.48 -3.01
CA ARG A 20 1.94 -8.47 -2.08
C ARG A 20 1.11 -9.74 -2.01
N LYS A 21 -0.22 -9.63 -1.89
CA LYS A 21 -1.14 -10.78 -1.85
C LYS A 21 -1.08 -11.60 -3.13
N LEU A 22 -1.06 -10.93 -4.28
CA LEU A 22 -0.94 -11.57 -5.58
C LEU A 22 0.43 -12.23 -5.78
N LEU A 23 1.52 -11.59 -5.32
CA LEU A 23 2.85 -12.18 -5.36
C LEU A 23 2.93 -13.44 -4.49
N ASP A 24 2.41 -13.39 -3.27
CA ASP A 24 2.38 -14.53 -2.35
C ASP A 24 1.56 -15.69 -2.96
N LEU A 25 0.45 -15.39 -3.65
CA LEU A 25 -0.34 -16.38 -4.39
C LEU A 25 0.49 -17.04 -5.49
N CYS A 26 1.11 -16.22 -6.34
CA CYS A 26 1.91 -16.71 -7.47
C CYS A 26 3.18 -17.46 -7.03
N ALA A 27 3.69 -17.16 -5.84
CA ALA A 27 4.80 -17.87 -5.20
C ALA A 27 4.36 -19.15 -4.47
N GLY A 28 3.06 -19.46 -4.42
CA GLY A 28 2.52 -20.62 -3.70
C GLY A 28 2.68 -20.51 -2.18
N ARG A 29 2.78 -19.31 -1.64
CA ARG A 29 2.93 -19.09 -0.19
C ARG A 29 1.58 -19.17 0.48
N ARG A 30 1.57 -19.78 1.67
CA ARG A 30 0.38 -19.81 2.53
C ARG A 30 0.04 -18.39 2.98
N GLN A 31 -1.19 -17.97 2.74
CA GLN A 31 -1.67 -16.65 3.13
C GLN A 31 -3.14 -16.70 3.57
N GLU A 32 -3.60 -15.63 4.21
CA GLU A 32 -5.01 -15.46 4.54
C GLU A 32 -5.86 -15.25 3.29
N SER A 33 -7.14 -15.65 3.40
CA SER A 33 -8.13 -15.37 2.38
C SER A 33 -8.18 -13.87 2.07
N PHE A 34 -8.41 -13.52 0.82
CA PHE A 34 -8.57 -12.13 0.41
C PHE A 34 -9.57 -12.02 -0.73
N ARG A 35 -10.14 -10.83 -0.87
CA ARG A 35 -11.04 -10.46 -1.95
C ARG A 35 -10.51 -9.21 -2.62
N ILE A 36 -10.52 -9.17 -3.94
CA ILE A 36 -10.25 -7.98 -4.73
C ILE A 36 -11.44 -7.67 -5.61
N ASN A 37 -11.85 -6.41 -5.63
CA ASN A 37 -12.76 -5.89 -6.64
C ASN A 37 -11.93 -5.41 -7.82
N LEU A 38 -12.39 -5.75 -9.02
CA LEU A 38 -11.71 -5.49 -10.27
C LEU A 38 -12.62 -4.66 -11.15
N TYR A 39 -12.06 -3.64 -11.78
CA TYR A 39 -12.77 -2.77 -12.70
C TYR A 39 -11.89 -2.43 -13.89
N THR A 40 -12.48 -2.19 -15.05
CA THR A 40 -11.75 -1.67 -16.20
C THR A 40 -12.33 -0.33 -16.65
N VAL A 41 -11.46 0.67 -16.76
CA VAL A 41 -11.77 1.97 -17.38
C VAL A 41 -10.89 2.11 -18.62
N ALA A 42 -11.49 2.18 -19.80
CA ALA A 42 -10.79 2.01 -21.07
C ALA A 42 -9.90 0.74 -21.06
N ASN A 43 -8.57 0.90 -21.08
CA ASN A 43 -7.62 -0.21 -21.01
C ASN A 43 -6.97 -0.41 -19.62
N THR A 44 -7.31 0.43 -18.65
CA THR A 44 -6.72 0.38 -17.30
C THR A 44 -7.50 -0.57 -16.40
N LEU A 45 -6.82 -1.60 -15.87
CA LEU A 45 -7.35 -2.42 -14.78
C LEU A 45 -7.17 -1.67 -13.45
N ILE A 46 -8.26 -1.44 -12.73
CA ILE A 46 -8.25 -0.91 -11.37
C ILE A 46 -8.49 -2.07 -10.42
N VAL A 47 -7.56 -2.27 -9.48
CA VAL A 47 -7.62 -3.31 -8.46
C VAL A 47 -7.81 -2.67 -7.09
N GLU A 48 -8.99 -2.87 -6.52
CA GLU A 48 -9.36 -2.41 -5.18
C GLU A 48 -9.35 -3.61 -4.24
N MET A 49 -8.61 -3.53 -3.13
CA MET A 49 -8.68 -4.56 -2.10
C MET A 49 -10.03 -4.46 -1.39
N GLY A 50 -10.75 -5.57 -1.30
CA GLY A 50 -11.96 -5.64 -0.48
C GLY A 50 -11.60 -5.41 0.99
N GLU A 51 -12.48 -4.71 1.70
CA GLU A 51 -12.27 -4.41 3.12
C GLU A 51 -12.04 -5.69 3.92
N GLU A 52 -11.04 -5.67 4.82
CA GLU A 52 -10.94 -6.70 5.84
C GLU A 52 -12.19 -6.62 6.72
N THR A 53 -12.78 -7.78 7.03
CA THR A 53 -13.98 -7.88 7.86
C THR A 53 -13.82 -7.01 9.10
N THR A 54 -14.81 -6.15 9.36
CA THR A 54 -14.96 -5.23 10.50
C THR A 54 -14.52 -5.83 11.85
N TYR A 55 -14.59 -7.16 11.97
CA TYR A 55 -14.05 -7.94 13.09
C TYR A 55 -12.58 -7.65 13.44
N LYS A 56 -11.66 -7.54 12.46
CA LYS A 56 -10.24 -7.24 12.72
C LYS A 56 -10.01 -5.81 13.20
N ILE A 57 -10.81 -4.88 12.68
CA ILE A 57 -10.78 -3.46 13.07
C ILE A 57 -11.27 -3.30 14.51
N LEU A 58 -12.30 -4.06 14.91
CA LEU A 58 -12.92 -3.97 16.23
C LEU A 58 -12.14 -4.66 17.35
N HIS A 59 -11.43 -5.76 17.07
CA HIS A 59 -10.80 -6.56 18.13
C HIS A 59 -9.29 -6.31 18.28
N GLY A 60 -8.70 -5.51 17.38
CA GLY A 60 -7.25 -5.36 17.28
C GLY A 60 -6.55 -6.70 17.02
N SER A 61 -5.27 -6.65 16.67
CA SER A 61 -4.41 -7.80 16.98
C SER A 61 -3.96 -7.59 18.43
N SER A 62 -3.88 -8.66 19.24
CA SER A 62 -3.42 -8.61 20.64
C SER A 62 -1.98 -8.11 20.83
N GLN A 63 -1.32 -7.67 19.75
CA GLN A 63 0.04 -7.11 19.68
C GLN A 63 0.10 -5.80 18.86
N GLY A 64 -1.05 -5.24 18.45
CA GLY A 64 -1.16 -4.22 17.40
C GLY A 64 -0.81 -2.79 17.79
N GLY A 65 -0.60 -2.48 19.07
CA GLY A 65 -0.31 -1.11 19.53
C GLY A 65 1.16 -0.69 19.45
N TYR A 66 2.09 -1.65 19.52
CA TYR A 66 3.53 -1.32 19.65
C TYR A 66 4.09 -0.64 18.40
N GLY A 67 3.61 -0.99 17.21
CA GLY A 67 4.08 -0.41 15.94
C GLY A 67 3.78 1.08 15.84
N HIS A 68 2.51 1.46 16.02
CA HIS A 68 2.09 2.87 15.91
C HIS A 68 2.71 3.75 16.99
N ASN A 69 2.79 3.26 18.23
CA ASN A 69 3.46 4.02 19.30
C ASN A 69 4.96 4.18 19.03
N PHE A 70 5.60 3.16 18.44
CA PHE A 70 7.00 3.26 18.03
C PHE A 70 7.17 4.27 16.90
N GLU A 71 6.34 4.21 15.84
CA GLU A 71 6.32 5.19 14.76
C GLU A 71 6.20 6.62 15.31
N ALA A 72 5.23 6.86 16.19
CA ALA A 72 5.05 8.17 16.84
C ALA A 72 6.25 8.59 17.69
N ALA A 73 6.91 7.66 18.38
CA ALA A 73 8.05 7.96 19.23
C ALA A 73 9.34 8.28 18.46
N ILE A 74 9.47 7.77 17.23
CA ILE A 74 10.71 7.90 16.42
C ILE A 74 10.55 8.76 15.17
N THR A 75 9.38 9.38 14.99
CA THR A 75 9.11 10.32 13.90
C THR A 75 8.61 11.64 14.45
N ALA A 76 8.79 12.70 13.67
CA ALA A 76 8.19 14.00 13.94
C ALA A 76 7.46 14.47 12.68
N PRO A 77 6.26 15.06 12.82
CA PRO A 77 5.61 15.67 11.67
C PRO A 77 6.45 16.85 11.18
N TRP A 78 6.39 17.09 9.87
CA TRP A 78 6.91 18.35 9.33
C TRP A 78 6.09 19.52 9.89
N GLN A 79 6.71 20.68 10.07
CA GLN A 79 6.02 21.88 10.56
C GLN A 79 4.77 22.19 9.72
N GLY A 80 3.59 22.28 10.35
CA GLY A 80 2.31 22.49 9.68
C GLY A 80 1.62 21.20 9.18
N MET A 81 2.17 20.03 9.49
CA MET A 81 1.62 18.70 9.16
C MET A 81 1.23 17.89 10.41
N GLU A 82 1.06 18.54 11.56
CA GLU A 82 0.81 17.87 12.86
C GLU A 82 -0.50 17.08 12.89
N GLY A 83 -1.48 17.44 12.05
CA GLY A 83 -2.74 16.71 11.88
C GLY A 83 -2.70 15.60 10.82
N SER A 84 -1.55 15.34 10.20
CA SER A 84 -1.42 14.30 9.18
C SER A 84 -1.44 12.91 9.80
N VAL A 85 -2.26 12.01 9.25
CA VAL A 85 -2.45 10.64 9.76
C VAL A 85 -1.80 9.57 8.88
N ALA A 86 -1.52 9.88 7.62
CA ALA A 86 -0.92 8.94 6.66
C ALA A 86 -0.27 9.72 5.52
N HIS A 87 0.81 9.17 4.95
CA HIS A 87 1.47 9.74 3.78
C HIS A 87 1.49 8.75 2.62
N ASP A 88 0.56 8.92 1.68
CA ASP A 88 0.49 8.10 0.48
C ASP A 88 1.29 8.66 -0.69
N ARG A 89 1.98 7.76 -1.39
CA ARG A 89 2.61 8.03 -2.68
C ARG A 89 2.01 7.15 -3.77
N VAL A 90 2.13 7.62 -5.01
CA VAL A 90 1.86 6.83 -6.21
C VAL A 90 3.11 6.84 -7.06
N LEU A 91 3.68 5.66 -7.31
CA LEU A 91 4.78 5.49 -8.26
C LEU A 91 4.28 4.86 -9.55
N GLN A 92 4.87 5.29 -10.66
CA GLN A 92 4.67 4.66 -11.95
C GLN A 92 5.94 3.91 -12.34
N TYR A 93 5.79 2.63 -12.67
CA TYR A 93 6.89 1.81 -13.17
C TYR A 93 6.36 0.62 -13.99
N GLU A 94 7.25 -0.03 -14.72
CA GLU A 94 6.91 -1.23 -15.48
C GLU A 94 7.07 -2.51 -14.65
N LEU A 95 6.13 -3.44 -14.81
CA LEU A 95 6.14 -4.75 -14.19
C LEU A 95 5.73 -5.81 -15.21
N GLY A 96 6.68 -6.59 -15.72
CA GLY A 96 6.40 -7.62 -16.73
C GLY A 96 5.75 -7.08 -18.01
N GLY A 97 6.17 -5.87 -18.42
CA GLY A 97 5.63 -5.14 -19.57
C GLY A 97 4.26 -4.47 -19.34
N LEU A 98 3.80 -4.39 -18.08
CA LEU A 98 2.63 -3.58 -17.71
C LEU A 98 3.08 -2.27 -17.10
N ARG A 99 2.56 -1.14 -17.60
CA ARG A 99 2.74 0.16 -16.96
C ARG A 99 1.80 0.26 -15.76
N CYS A 100 2.36 0.10 -14.56
CA CYS A 100 1.62 0.09 -13.30
C CYS A 100 1.72 1.45 -12.61
N ALA A 101 0.59 1.97 -12.12
CA ALA A 101 0.54 3.04 -11.14
C ALA A 101 0.21 2.43 -9.77
N VAL A 102 1.16 2.50 -8.84
CA VAL A 102 1.12 1.79 -7.56
C VAL A 102 1.03 2.76 -6.40
N ARG A 103 -0.11 2.73 -5.68
CA ARG A 103 -0.29 3.48 -4.42
C ARG A 103 0.31 2.71 -3.26
N PHE A 104 1.00 3.41 -2.36
CA PHE A 104 1.46 2.87 -1.09
C PHE A 104 1.65 3.98 -0.06
N GLU A 105 1.47 3.61 1.20
CA GLU A 105 1.83 4.42 2.35
C GLU A 105 3.34 4.37 2.61
N VAL A 106 3.87 5.50 3.02
CA VAL A 106 5.26 5.69 3.46
C VAL A 106 5.24 6.16 4.90
N ASP A 107 5.97 5.45 5.76
CA ASP A 107 5.93 5.69 7.21
C ASP A 107 6.76 6.92 7.59
N ALA A 108 7.91 7.12 6.96
CA ALA A 108 8.80 8.25 7.23
C ALA A 108 9.73 8.57 6.03
N TYR A 109 10.55 9.61 6.19
CA TYR A 109 11.72 9.84 5.33
C TYR A 109 12.97 10.03 6.19
N ILE A 110 14.13 9.67 5.66
CA ILE A 110 15.44 9.93 6.28
C ILE A 110 15.93 11.29 5.79
N ASP A 111 16.25 12.18 6.72
CA ASP A 111 16.92 13.44 6.42
C ASP A 111 18.44 13.21 6.42
N ASP A 112 19.11 13.50 5.30
CA ASP A 112 20.56 13.32 5.14
C ASP A 112 21.36 14.17 6.16
N MET A 113 20.77 15.23 6.72
CA MET A 113 21.38 16.05 7.78
C MET A 113 21.34 15.39 9.17
N ALA A 114 20.50 14.38 9.39
CA ALA A 114 20.35 13.68 10.68
C ALA A 114 21.17 12.37 10.76
N ALA A 115 21.82 11.93 9.68
CA ALA A 115 22.59 10.69 9.61
C ALA A 115 23.97 10.75 10.30
N SER A 116 24.29 11.83 11.02
CA SER A 116 25.43 11.85 11.95
C SER A 116 25.07 11.08 13.22
N PRO A 117 25.92 10.17 13.73
CA PRO A 117 25.60 9.41 14.93
C PRO A 117 25.64 10.34 16.16
N ALA A 118 24.53 11.02 16.42
CA ALA A 118 24.34 11.74 17.66
C ALA A 118 23.96 10.71 18.73
N SER A 119 24.89 10.48 19.67
CA SER A 119 24.63 9.88 20.97
C SER A 119 23.55 10.70 21.69
N GLY A 120 22.29 10.33 21.53
CA GLY A 120 21.14 11.11 22.02
C GLY A 120 20.28 10.33 23.00
N MET A 121 20.85 9.87 24.11
CA MET A 121 20.07 9.28 25.21
C MET A 121 19.39 10.34 26.11
N GLU A 122 19.51 11.63 25.78
CA GLU A 122 18.97 12.72 26.61
C GLU A 122 17.66 13.33 26.09
N SER A 123 17.19 12.96 24.89
CA SER A 123 15.97 13.54 24.29
C SER A 123 14.68 12.77 24.62
N LEU A 124 14.77 11.61 25.28
CA LEU A 124 13.62 10.73 25.52
C LEU A 124 12.80 11.09 26.77
N VAL A 125 13.31 11.96 27.64
CA VAL A 125 12.64 12.34 28.89
C VAL A 125 11.58 13.42 28.70
N ASP A 126 11.70 14.29 27.69
CA ASP A 126 10.71 15.35 27.41
C ASP A 126 9.47 14.83 26.64
N SER A 127 9.59 13.70 25.94
CA SER A 127 8.50 13.13 25.14
C SER A 127 7.49 12.31 25.97
N PHE A 128 7.74 12.10 27.26
CA PHE A 128 6.83 11.34 28.13
C PHE A 128 5.59 12.15 28.55
N ASP A 129 5.67 13.50 28.55
CA ASP A 129 4.56 14.37 28.93
C ASP A 129 3.50 14.55 27.82
N ALA A 130 3.82 14.18 26.56
CA ALA A 130 2.89 14.28 25.43
C ALA A 130 1.93 13.07 25.30
N LEU A 131 2.07 12.04 26.13
CA LEU A 131 1.29 10.80 26.09
C LEU A 131 -0.04 10.86 26.89
N GLN A 132 -0.67 12.02 27.00
CA GLN A 132 -2.04 12.10 27.52
C GLN A 132 -3.04 11.71 26.42
N MET A 133 -3.55 10.49 26.56
CA MET A 133 -4.61 9.90 25.72
C MET A 133 -5.83 10.82 25.61
N GLN A 134 -6.07 11.39 24.43
CA GLN A 134 -7.41 11.87 24.06
C GLN A 134 -8.26 10.70 23.57
N PRO A 135 -9.52 10.57 24.04
CA PRO A 135 -10.42 9.53 23.57
C PRO A 135 -10.79 9.76 22.08
N PRO A 136 -11.01 8.69 21.30
CA PRO A 136 -11.39 8.82 19.91
C PRO A 136 -12.76 9.50 19.82
N ALA A 137 -12.82 10.62 19.10
CA ALA A 137 -14.08 11.26 18.75
C ALA A 137 -14.93 10.27 17.95
N THR A 138 -16.06 9.88 18.52
CA THR A 138 -17.08 9.05 17.87
C THR A 138 -17.74 9.88 16.77
N SER A 139 -17.24 9.79 15.54
CA SER A 139 -17.93 10.34 14.39
C SER A 139 -19.01 9.35 13.92
N THR A 140 -20.25 9.65 14.30
CA THR A 140 -21.46 8.99 13.83
C THR A 140 -21.51 8.96 12.30
N ALA A 141 -21.83 7.79 11.77
CA ALA A 141 -22.11 7.58 10.35
C ALA A 141 -23.33 8.40 9.92
N SER A 142 -23.13 9.35 9.01
CA SER A 142 -24.19 9.90 8.16
C SER A 142 -23.58 10.49 6.87
N ASP A 143 -23.85 9.77 5.79
CA ASP A 143 -24.17 10.17 4.42
C ASP A 143 -23.42 11.30 3.64
N VAL A 144 -23.27 11.00 2.35
CA VAL A 144 -22.94 11.85 1.18
C VAL A 144 -21.54 12.50 1.13
N HIS A 145 -20.70 11.97 0.21
CA HIS A 145 -19.49 12.58 -0.37
C HIS A 145 -18.99 13.85 0.34
N ARG A 146 -18.27 13.71 1.45
CA ARG A 146 -17.51 14.83 2.01
C ARG A 146 -16.54 15.32 0.93
N ALA A 147 -16.72 16.56 0.50
CA ALA A 147 -15.80 17.22 -0.41
C ALA A 147 -14.40 17.15 0.23
N VAL A 148 -13.49 16.41 -0.40
CA VAL A 148 -12.09 16.34 0.03
C VAL A 148 -11.48 17.70 -0.26
N HIS A 149 -11.17 18.45 0.81
CA HIS A 149 -10.51 19.74 0.68
C HIS A 149 -9.00 19.51 0.52
N VAL A 150 -8.47 19.80 -0.67
CA VAL A 150 -7.04 19.67 -0.94
C VAL A 150 -6.32 20.92 -0.47
N ILE A 151 -5.39 20.78 0.47
CA ILE A 151 -4.55 21.86 0.97
C ILE A 151 -3.13 21.65 0.41
N PRO A 152 -2.66 22.47 -0.54
CA PRO A 152 -1.28 22.40 -1.01
C PRO A 152 -0.33 22.87 0.09
N HIS A 153 0.31 21.93 0.79
CA HIS A 153 1.24 22.22 1.87
C HIS A 153 2.34 21.15 1.97
N GLY A 154 3.44 21.44 2.67
CA GLY A 154 4.61 20.57 2.81
C GLY A 154 5.59 20.62 1.64
N LYS A 155 6.66 19.81 1.72
CA LYS A 155 7.71 19.66 0.70
C LYS A 155 7.70 18.24 0.15
N LEU A 156 7.90 18.11 -1.16
CA LEU A 156 8.10 16.79 -1.77
C LEU A 156 9.49 16.26 -1.38
N THR A 157 9.52 15.16 -0.64
CA THR A 157 10.78 14.45 -0.32
C THR A 157 11.09 13.39 -1.38
N GLU A 158 12.38 13.20 -1.65
CA GLU A 158 12.84 12.28 -2.68
C GLU A 158 12.42 10.84 -2.37
N GLN A 159 12.19 10.04 -3.40
CA GLN A 159 11.81 8.64 -3.20
C GLN A 159 12.94 7.83 -2.54
N SER A 160 14.20 8.18 -2.83
CA SER A 160 15.39 7.58 -2.22
C SER A 160 15.51 7.81 -0.72
N GLN A 161 14.80 8.80 -0.17
CA GLN A 161 14.78 9.09 1.27
C GLN A 161 13.66 8.36 2.00
N SER A 162 12.73 7.72 1.29
CA SER A 162 11.58 7.08 1.94
C SER A 162 11.99 5.89 2.82
N ALA A 163 11.32 5.79 3.97
CA ALA A 163 11.58 4.78 4.98
C ALA A 163 10.31 4.01 5.36
N GLU A 164 10.50 2.73 5.64
CA GLU A 164 9.53 1.84 6.25
C GLU A 164 9.95 1.59 7.70
N ILE A 165 9.01 1.61 8.63
CA ILE A 165 9.22 1.40 10.06
C ILE A 165 8.62 0.05 10.46
N LYS A 166 9.38 -0.76 11.21
CA LYS A 166 8.92 -2.05 11.71
C LYS A 166 9.35 -2.25 13.16
N SER A 167 8.40 -2.64 14.02
CA SER A 167 8.67 -3.09 15.37
C SER A 167 8.66 -4.62 15.45
N TRP A 168 9.68 -5.23 16.05
CA TRP A 168 9.78 -6.68 16.20
C TRP A 168 10.11 -7.09 17.64
N SER A 169 9.29 -8.00 18.17
CA SER A 169 9.54 -8.66 19.47
C SER A 169 10.58 -9.78 19.41
N LYS A 170 10.90 -10.25 18.20
CA LYS A 170 11.89 -11.29 17.94
C LYS A 170 12.67 -10.94 16.68
N PRO A 171 13.97 -11.28 16.59
CA PRO A 171 14.75 -11.08 15.37
C PRO A 171 14.04 -11.69 14.15
N LYS A 172 13.77 -10.87 13.14
CA LYS A 172 13.25 -11.31 11.84
C LYS A 172 14.25 -10.95 10.75
N SER A 173 14.30 -11.77 9.71
CA SER A 173 15.12 -11.46 8.55
C SER A 173 14.50 -10.30 7.77
N THR A 174 15.31 -9.30 7.40
CA THR A 174 14.93 -8.22 6.49
C THR A 174 14.33 -8.75 5.17
N SER A 175 14.77 -9.94 4.72
CA SER A 175 14.21 -10.60 3.51
C SER A 175 12.69 -10.78 3.53
N THR A 176 12.07 -10.81 4.72
CA THR A 176 10.62 -10.93 4.89
C THR A 176 9.85 -9.66 4.54
N VAL A 177 10.51 -8.48 4.64
CA VAL A 177 9.91 -7.18 4.31
C VAL A 177 10.36 -6.64 2.96
N ILE A 178 11.43 -7.20 2.36
CA ILE A 178 11.90 -6.79 1.02
C ILE A 178 10.79 -6.76 -0.03
N PRO A 179 9.87 -7.74 -0.19
CA PRO A 179 8.84 -7.65 -1.22
C PRO A 179 7.96 -6.40 -1.07
N GLN A 180 7.62 -6.04 0.17
CA GLN A 180 6.83 -4.86 0.48
C GLN A 180 7.57 -3.57 0.08
N MET A 181 8.84 -3.47 0.48
CA MET A 181 9.69 -2.32 0.21
C MET A 181 10.03 -2.20 -1.28
N TRP A 182 10.27 -3.32 -1.95
CA TRP A 182 10.54 -3.40 -3.39
C TRP A 182 9.37 -2.81 -4.18
N PHE A 183 8.12 -3.19 -3.90
CA PHE A 183 6.95 -2.61 -4.58
C PHE A 183 6.78 -1.10 -4.33
N GLY A 184 7.12 -0.61 -3.15
CA GLY A 184 7.08 0.82 -2.81
C GLY A 184 8.30 1.61 -3.29
N ARG A 185 9.36 0.95 -3.76
CA ARG A 185 10.69 1.55 -3.95
C ARG A 185 11.12 2.34 -2.71
N THR A 186 10.92 1.74 -1.52
CA THR A 186 11.22 2.34 -0.22
C THR A 186 12.54 1.77 0.29
N PRO A 187 13.69 2.46 0.14
CA PRO A 187 14.99 1.84 0.39
C PRO A 187 15.33 1.68 1.87
N TRP A 188 14.89 2.58 2.74
CA TRP A 188 15.29 2.58 4.15
C TRP A 188 14.35 1.73 5.00
N LEU A 189 14.91 0.89 5.88
CA LEU A 189 14.18 0.16 6.89
C LEU A 189 14.65 0.62 8.28
N VAL A 190 13.72 1.10 9.10
CA VAL A 190 13.94 1.41 10.51
C VAL A 190 13.31 0.32 11.35
N LYS A 191 14.12 -0.36 12.17
CA LYS A 191 13.72 -1.52 12.97
C LYS A 191 13.76 -1.17 14.45
N GLY A 192 12.61 -1.20 15.12
CA GLY A 192 12.53 -1.16 16.58
C GLY A 192 12.50 -2.56 17.15
N HIS A 193 13.48 -2.92 17.99
CA HIS A 193 13.49 -4.17 18.72
C HIS A 193 12.95 -3.96 20.12
N HIS A 194 11.98 -4.78 20.52
CA HIS A 194 11.33 -4.63 21.82
C HIS A 194 11.10 -5.96 22.53
N ASP A 195 11.02 -5.92 23.85
CA ASP A 195 10.45 -7.01 24.64
C ASP A 195 9.19 -6.51 25.33
N ASN A 196 8.05 -7.11 24.98
CA ASN A 196 6.72 -6.72 25.45
C ASN A 196 6.40 -5.20 25.44
N GLY A 197 6.97 -4.46 24.48
CA GLY A 197 6.73 -3.03 24.30
C GLY A 197 7.86 -2.14 24.81
N THR A 198 8.80 -2.69 25.58
CA THR A 198 10.03 -1.98 25.96
C THR A 198 11.05 -2.08 24.83
N PHE A 199 11.23 -0.99 24.09
CA PHE A 199 12.21 -0.91 23.01
C PHE A 199 13.62 -0.74 23.57
N TYR A 200 14.55 -1.59 23.13
CA TYR A 200 15.93 -1.59 23.61
C TYR A 200 16.97 -1.37 22.51
N LYS A 201 16.55 -1.36 21.24
CA LYS A 201 17.44 -1.13 20.10
C LYS A 201 16.66 -0.59 18.89
N ILE A 202 17.27 0.36 18.19
CA ILE A 202 16.82 0.83 16.88
C ILE A 202 17.95 0.59 15.87
N ASP A 203 17.63 -0.09 14.77
CA ASP A 203 18.54 -0.32 13.65
C ASP A 203 17.99 0.36 12.40
N VAL A 204 18.81 1.18 11.72
CA VAL A 204 18.49 1.78 10.43
C VAL A 204 19.36 1.14 9.37
N GLU A 205 18.76 0.63 8.30
CA GLU A 205 19.50 0.02 7.19
C GLU A 205 18.96 0.45 5.82
N ASN A 206 19.85 0.62 4.85
CA ASN A 206 19.47 0.75 3.45
C ASN A 206 19.19 -0.65 2.87
N ALA A 207 17.96 -1.11 3.03
CA ALA A 207 17.51 -2.38 2.46
C ALA A 207 17.36 -2.34 0.93
N GLY A 208 17.34 -1.15 0.32
CA GLY A 208 17.25 -0.93 -1.12
C GLY A 208 18.37 -1.60 -1.91
N GLU A 209 19.58 -1.69 -1.35
CA GLU A 209 20.72 -2.39 -1.94
C GLU A 209 20.45 -3.89 -2.19
N ASN A 210 19.52 -4.47 -1.43
CA ASN A 210 19.13 -5.88 -1.56
C ASN A 210 18.03 -6.12 -2.60
N PHE A 211 17.46 -5.07 -3.20
CA PHE A 211 16.33 -5.20 -4.15
C PHE A 211 16.72 -6.00 -5.39
N ALA A 212 17.83 -5.63 -6.04
CA ALA A 212 18.30 -6.34 -7.22
C ALA A 212 18.64 -7.81 -6.91
N ARG A 213 19.26 -8.06 -5.75
CA ARG A 213 19.57 -9.42 -5.28
C ARG A 213 18.32 -10.25 -4.97
N TRP A 214 17.29 -9.64 -4.39
CA TRP A 214 16.03 -10.31 -4.14
C TRP A 214 15.32 -10.63 -5.45
N GLU A 215 15.26 -9.65 -6.35
CA GLU A 215 14.61 -9.78 -7.64
C GLU A 215 15.27 -10.85 -8.52
N SER A 216 16.61 -10.98 -8.50
CA SER A 216 17.34 -11.95 -9.31
C SER A 216 17.20 -13.40 -8.87
N GLN A 217 16.62 -13.68 -7.69
CA GLN A 217 16.36 -15.06 -7.27
C GLN A 217 15.31 -15.71 -8.17
N GLU A 218 15.62 -16.90 -8.72
CA GLU A 218 14.74 -17.59 -9.68
C GLU A 218 13.30 -17.76 -9.16
N ARG A 219 13.15 -18.10 -7.87
CA ARG A 219 11.82 -18.23 -7.23
C ARG A 219 11.00 -16.94 -7.27
N ASN A 220 11.66 -15.78 -7.10
CA ASN A 220 11.01 -14.48 -7.09
C ASN A 220 10.71 -14.03 -8.52
N GLN A 221 11.65 -14.22 -9.45
CA GLN A 221 11.43 -14.03 -10.88
C GLN A 221 10.22 -14.84 -11.39
N CYS A 222 10.16 -16.13 -11.05
CA CYS A 222 9.04 -17.00 -11.42
C CYS A 222 7.71 -16.46 -10.88
N ALA A 223 7.65 -16.04 -9.60
CA ALA A 223 6.46 -15.46 -9.00
C ALA A 223 6.07 -14.11 -9.64
N LEU A 224 7.03 -13.23 -9.91
CA LEU A 224 6.82 -11.93 -10.56
C LEU A 224 6.28 -12.08 -11.98
N ARG A 225 6.81 -13.02 -12.77
CA ARG A 225 6.32 -13.34 -14.12
C ARG A 225 4.89 -13.88 -14.07
N LYS A 226 4.62 -14.84 -13.17
CA LYS A 226 3.26 -15.37 -12.95
C LYS A 226 2.28 -14.27 -12.55
N MET A 227 2.67 -13.38 -11.65
CA MET A 227 1.82 -12.27 -11.21
C MET A 227 1.54 -11.29 -12.35
N SER A 228 2.54 -10.99 -13.19
CA SER A 228 2.36 -10.13 -14.36
C SER A 228 1.38 -10.74 -15.37
N SER A 229 1.48 -12.06 -15.61
CA SER A 229 0.52 -12.80 -16.43
C SER A 229 -0.87 -12.82 -15.81
N LEU A 230 -0.98 -13.00 -14.48
CA LEU A 230 -2.24 -12.97 -13.76
C LEU A 230 -2.93 -11.61 -13.90
N LEU A 231 -2.21 -10.50 -13.75
CA LEU A 231 -2.77 -9.16 -13.93
C LEU A 231 -3.30 -8.94 -15.36
N LYS A 232 -2.60 -9.44 -16.38
CA LYS A 232 -3.08 -9.42 -17.77
C LYS A 232 -4.38 -10.22 -17.93
N GLN A 233 -4.41 -11.45 -17.39
CA GLN A 233 -5.60 -12.30 -17.44
C GLN A 233 -6.80 -11.68 -16.72
N LEU A 234 -6.59 -11.13 -15.52
CA LEU A 234 -7.65 -10.44 -14.77
C LEU A 234 -8.20 -9.24 -15.56
N ARG A 235 -7.31 -8.46 -16.20
CA ARG A 235 -7.74 -7.35 -17.08
C ARG A 235 -8.58 -7.84 -18.24
N ASP A 236 -8.12 -8.87 -18.95
CA ASP A 236 -8.81 -9.37 -20.14
C ASP A 236 -10.17 -9.97 -19.78
N VAL A 237 -10.27 -10.73 -18.68
CA VAL A 237 -11.52 -11.28 -18.16
C VAL A 237 -12.51 -10.17 -17.82
N VAL A 238 -12.09 -9.16 -17.05
CA VAL A 238 -12.97 -8.06 -16.62
C VAL A 238 -13.37 -7.18 -17.79
N ARG A 239 -12.47 -6.94 -18.75
CA ARG A 239 -12.80 -6.21 -19.98
C ARG A 239 -13.83 -6.98 -20.82
N GLY A 240 -13.83 -8.31 -20.76
CA GLY A 240 -14.81 -9.16 -21.44
C GLY A 240 -16.21 -9.11 -20.85
N THR A 241 -16.39 -8.63 -19.61
CA THR A 241 -17.73 -8.56 -19.00
C THR A 241 -18.52 -7.35 -19.49
N GLU A 242 -19.85 -7.43 -19.42
CA GLU A 242 -20.75 -6.32 -19.76
C GLU A 242 -20.55 -5.14 -18.79
N SER A 243 -20.45 -5.43 -17.49
CA SER A 243 -20.31 -4.42 -16.44
C SER A 243 -18.91 -3.79 -16.35
N LYS A 244 -17.92 -4.32 -17.08
CA LYS A 244 -16.51 -3.92 -16.96
C LYS A 244 -15.99 -4.01 -15.52
N ALA A 245 -16.57 -4.95 -14.76
CA ALA A 245 -16.30 -5.19 -13.36
C ALA A 245 -16.31 -6.69 -13.04
N GLY A 246 -15.62 -7.06 -11.97
CA GLY A 246 -15.56 -8.43 -11.47
C GLY A 246 -15.03 -8.49 -10.04
N ILE A 247 -15.11 -9.67 -9.43
CA ILE A 247 -14.59 -9.92 -8.08
C ILE A 247 -13.69 -11.15 -8.18
N ALA A 248 -12.47 -11.06 -7.63
CA ALA A 248 -11.62 -12.23 -7.47
C ALA A 248 -11.42 -12.56 -5.99
N VAL A 249 -11.57 -13.85 -5.66
CA VAL A 249 -11.55 -14.36 -4.29
C VAL A 249 -10.54 -15.48 -4.17
N TYR A 250 -9.67 -15.38 -3.16
CA TYR A 250 -8.79 -16.46 -2.74
C TYR A 250 -9.23 -16.94 -1.37
N LEU A 251 -9.47 -18.25 -1.23
CA LEU A 251 -9.86 -18.88 0.04
C LEU A 251 -8.75 -19.82 0.53
N ARG A 252 -8.22 -19.55 1.72
CA ARG A 252 -7.13 -20.33 2.34
C ARG A 252 -7.48 -21.82 2.52
N HIS A 253 -8.76 -22.13 2.77
CA HIS A 253 -9.25 -23.48 3.09
C HIS A 253 -10.16 -24.07 2.00
N GLY A 254 -10.20 -23.49 0.80
CA GLY A 254 -10.98 -24.04 -0.31
C GLY A 254 -10.27 -25.24 -0.97
N GLU A 255 -11.04 -26.20 -1.50
CA GLU A 255 -10.49 -27.25 -2.36
C GLU A 255 -9.79 -26.63 -3.58
N GLY A 256 -8.56 -27.05 -3.85
CA GLY A 256 -7.76 -26.56 -4.97
C GLY A 256 -7.46 -25.06 -4.91
N SER A 257 -6.77 -24.59 -3.86
CA SER A 257 -6.45 -23.18 -3.55
C SER A 257 -6.03 -22.34 -4.77
N ALA A 258 -7.02 -21.83 -5.48
CA ALA A 258 -6.90 -21.04 -6.70
C ALA A 258 -7.66 -19.74 -6.52
N LEU A 259 -7.26 -18.73 -7.30
CA LEU A 259 -8.00 -17.48 -7.38
C LEU A 259 -9.24 -17.70 -8.24
N GLN A 260 -10.42 -17.60 -7.64
CA GLN A 260 -11.70 -17.71 -8.34
C GLN A 260 -12.17 -16.32 -8.76
N VAL A 261 -12.59 -16.17 -10.01
CA VAL A 261 -13.05 -14.89 -10.58
C VAL A 261 -14.53 -14.99 -10.90
N PHE A 262 -15.30 -14.02 -10.42
CA PHE A 262 -16.74 -13.95 -10.57
C PHE A 262 -17.13 -12.66 -11.28
N ALA A 263 -18.10 -12.76 -12.20
CA ALA A 263 -18.79 -11.58 -12.71
C ALA A 263 -19.57 -10.92 -11.56
N THR A 264 -19.71 -9.61 -11.62
CA THR A 264 -20.54 -8.87 -10.66
C THR A 264 -21.76 -8.27 -11.36
N ASN A 265 -22.92 -8.44 -10.71
CA ASN A 265 -24.17 -7.77 -11.08
C ASN A 265 -24.30 -6.41 -10.39
N SER A 266 -23.27 -5.95 -9.67
CA SER A 266 -23.27 -4.67 -8.99
C SER A 266 -23.30 -3.53 -10.00
N THR A 267 -24.17 -2.55 -9.75
CA THR A 267 -24.22 -1.28 -10.48
C THR A 267 -23.22 -0.25 -9.92
N ARG A 268 -22.49 -0.58 -8.85
CA ARG A 268 -21.46 0.29 -8.26
C ARG A 268 -20.34 0.53 -9.28
N LYS A 269 -20.26 1.76 -9.79
CA LYS A 269 -19.10 2.23 -10.56
C LYS A 269 -17.88 2.38 -9.65
N THR A 270 -16.70 2.08 -10.19
CA THR A 270 -15.42 2.29 -9.49
C THR A 270 -15.13 3.76 -9.25
N LEU A 271 -15.44 4.59 -10.24
CA LEU A 271 -15.20 6.02 -10.24
C LEU A 271 -16.43 6.75 -10.81
N PRO A 272 -16.75 7.96 -10.32
CA PRO A 272 -17.75 8.83 -10.94
C PRO A 272 -17.39 9.18 -12.40
N ASP A 273 -18.40 9.37 -13.25
CA ASP A 273 -18.20 9.60 -14.69
C ASP A 273 -17.39 10.87 -14.98
N ASN A 274 -17.54 11.92 -14.17
CA ASN A 274 -16.77 13.15 -14.30
C ASN A 274 -15.27 12.95 -13.99
N ILE A 275 -14.92 12.00 -13.12
CA ILE A 275 -13.53 11.62 -12.85
C ILE A 275 -12.97 10.84 -14.03
N VAL A 276 -13.73 9.88 -14.56
CA VAL A 276 -13.32 9.13 -15.77
C VAL A 276 -13.09 10.08 -16.94
N ALA A 277 -14.04 10.98 -17.22
CA ALA A 277 -13.93 11.94 -18.32
C ALA A 277 -12.73 12.89 -18.18
N ARG A 278 -12.37 13.24 -16.94
CA ARG A 278 -11.23 14.13 -16.65
C ARG A 278 -9.88 13.46 -16.84
N PHE A 279 -9.77 12.16 -16.55
CA PHE A 279 -8.49 11.47 -16.41
C PHE A 279 -8.25 10.37 -17.46
N TRP A 280 -9.25 10.02 -18.26
CA TRP A 280 -9.15 9.12 -19.41
C TRP A 280 -9.76 9.77 -20.66
N SER A 281 -8.90 10.18 -21.59
CA SER A 281 -9.34 10.78 -22.86
C SER A 281 -10.15 9.80 -23.72
N LYS A 282 -9.77 8.51 -23.74
CA LYS A 282 -10.44 7.44 -24.51
C LYS A 282 -11.69 6.85 -23.87
N GLY A 283 -12.10 7.32 -22.69
CA GLY A 283 -13.34 6.89 -22.01
C GLY A 283 -14.63 7.29 -22.74
N HIS A 284 -14.53 8.11 -23.79
CA HIS A 284 -15.64 8.71 -24.54
C HIS A 284 -16.13 7.87 -25.73
N ALA A 285 -15.88 6.56 -25.78
CA ALA A 285 -16.51 5.71 -26.80
C ALA A 285 -18.02 5.60 -26.51
N MET A 286 -18.77 6.63 -26.88
CA MET A 286 -20.22 6.64 -26.93
C MET A 286 -20.67 5.49 -27.84
N PRO A 287 -21.71 4.71 -27.47
CA PRO A 287 -22.29 3.76 -28.39
C PRO A 287 -22.78 4.53 -29.61
N GLN A 288 -22.26 4.21 -30.80
CA GLN A 288 -22.84 4.69 -32.03
C GLN A 288 -24.21 3.99 -32.17
N GLY A 289 -25.27 4.79 -32.06
CA GLY A 289 -26.60 4.43 -32.54
C GLY A 289 -26.70 4.58 -34.04
#